data_AF-A0A7S0R6L0-F1
#
_entry.id   AF-A0A7S0R6L0-F1
#
_cell.length_a   1.000
_cell.length_b   1.000
_cell.length_c   1.000
_cell.angle_alpha   90.00
_cell.angle_beta   90.00
_cell.angle_gamma   90.00
#
_symmetry.space_group_name_H-M   'P 1'
#
loop_
_entity.id
_entity.type
_entity.pdbx_description
1 polymer ?
#
loop_
_entity_poly.entity_id
_entity_poly.type
_entity_poly.pdbx_seq_one_letter_code
_entity_poly.pdbx_strand_id
1 'polypeptide(L)'
;TPFLDRTIGLGDTCGVHNLHGMPAVMGGLVAGLASLGQKQEYVMHSTGRLQLGYEVAALTVTVGLGLAWGSIAGYLVSVVRPARSEELEPAELFDDGPWWVGQCTEPLFSNASKGVSATHGVRVR
;
A
#
# COMPACT_ATOMS: atom_id res chain seq x y z
N THR A 1 -0.95 -9.29 -1.43
CA THR A 1 -2.33 -9.58 -1.90
C THR A 1 -2.29 -10.37 -3.21
N PRO A 2 -2.43 -11.70 -3.21
CA PRO A 2 -1.92 -12.57 -4.30
C PRO A 2 -2.56 -12.35 -5.68
N PHE A 3 -3.85 -12.01 -5.72
CA PHE A 3 -4.55 -11.78 -7.00
C PHE A 3 -4.06 -10.50 -7.69
N LEU A 4 -4.01 -9.38 -6.95
CA LEU A 4 -3.57 -8.08 -7.47
C LEU A 4 -2.09 -8.10 -7.89
N ASP A 5 -1.24 -8.75 -7.10
CA ASP A 5 0.17 -8.91 -7.40
C ASP A 5 0.39 -9.68 -8.71
N ARG A 6 -0.30 -10.81 -8.91
CA ARG A 6 -0.17 -11.63 -10.13
C ARG A 6 -0.78 -10.99 -11.38
N THR A 7 -1.79 -10.14 -11.23
CA THR A 7 -2.55 -9.60 -12.36
C THR A 7 -2.04 -8.24 -12.83
N ILE A 8 -1.66 -7.38 -11.91
CA ILE A 8 -1.24 -6.00 -12.19
C ILE A 8 0.11 -5.63 -11.57
N GLY A 9 0.81 -6.58 -10.93
CA GLY A 9 2.11 -6.33 -10.30
C GLY A 9 2.04 -5.43 -9.06
N LEU A 10 0.86 -5.34 -8.43
CA LEU A 10 0.67 -4.46 -7.28
C LEU A 10 1.16 -5.14 -5.99
N GLY A 11 2.41 -4.85 -5.63
CA GLY A 11 3.01 -5.25 -4.36
C GLY A 11 2.33 -4.55 -3.18
N ASP A 12 1.82 -5.34 -2.24
CA ASP A 12 1.15 -4.86 -1.02
C ASP A 12 1.75 -5.56 0.19
N THR A 13 2.87 -5.03 0.69
CA THR A 13 3.72 -5.62 1.72
C THR A 13 2.95 -5.91 3.01
N CYS A 14 2.12 -4.96 3.46
CA CYS A 14 1.39 -5.07 4.72
C CYS A 14 -0.08 -5.48 4.54
N GLY A 15 -0.54 -5.71 3.30
CA GLY A 15 -1.95 -6.02 3.05
C GLY A 15 -2.87 -4.81 3.28
N VAL A 16 -2.39 -3.58 3.05
CA VAL A 16 -3.13 -2.33 3.30
C VAL A 16 -4.42 -2.27 2.49
N HIS A 17 -4.44 -2.87 1.29
CA HIS A 17 -5.65 -2.95 0.49
C HIS A 17 -6.77 -3.73 1.21
N ASN A 18 -6.40 -4.82 1.90
CA ASN A 18 -7.35 -5.69 2.60
C ASN A 18 -7.73 -5.17 3.99
N LEU A 19 -6.81 -4.52 4.70
CA LEU A 19 -7.04 -4.03 6.06
C LEU A 19 -7.64 -2.61 6.10
N HIS A 20 -7.25 -1.74 5.17
CA HIS A 20 -7.70 -0.35 5.15
C HIS A 20 -8.62 -0.08 3.96
N GLY A 21 -8.19 -0.39 2.74
CA GLY A 21 -8.91 -0.03 1.51
C GLY A 21 -10.32 -0.61 1.44
N MET A 22 -10.44 -1.93 1.37
CA MET A 22 -11.72 -2.61 1.25
C MET A 22 -12.65 -2.39 2.46
N PRO A 23 -12.18 -2.45 3.72
CA PRO A 23 -13.02 -2.13 4.87
C PRO A 23 -13.53 -0.68 4.88
N ALA A 24 -12.73 0.30 4.44
CA ALA A 24 -13.18 1.69 4.34
C ALA A 24 -14.29 1.85 3.29
N VAL A 25 -14.15 1.23 2.11
CA VAL A 25 -15.17 1.23 1.06
C VAL A 25 -16.47 0.59 1.54
N MET A 26 -16.39 -0.58 2.18
CA MET A 26 -17.56 -1.25 2.74
C MET A 26 -18.20 -0.43 3.85
N GLY A 27 -17.40 0.15 4.75
CA GLY A 27 -17.89 0.99 5.85
C GLY A 27 -18.68 2.21 5.36
N GLY A 28 -18.14 2.94 4.38
CA GLY A 28 -18.85 4.09 3.78
C GLY A 28 -20.15 3.67 3.09
N LEU A 29 -20.13 2.57 2.33
CA LEU A 29 -21.36 2.07 1.70
C LEU A 29 -22.42 1.65 2.72
N VAL A 30 -22.04 0.93 3.77
CA VAL A 30 -22.95 0.52 4.84
C VAL A 30 -23.50 1.74 5.59
N ALA A 31 -22.66 2.74 5.88
CA ALA A 31 -23.09 3.99 6.51
C ALA A 31 -24.12 4.74 5.65
N GLY A 32 -23.87 4.84 4.34
CA GLY A 32 -24.82 5.42 3.40
C GLY A 32 -26.15 4.65 3.37
N LEU A 33 -26.09 3.31 3.28
CA LEU A 33 -27.29 2.46 3.25
C LEU A 33 -28.09 2.55 4.56
N ALA A 34 -27.42 2.67 5.70
CA ALA A 34 -28.06 2.81 7.01
C ALA A 34 -28.93 4.08 7.11
N SER A 35 -28.68 5.10 6.27
CA SER A 35 -29.49 6.32 6.22
C SER A 35 -30.87 6.11 5.57
N LEU A 36 -31.07 5.02 4.82
CA LEU A 36 -32.36 4.73 4.17
C LEU A 36 -33.44 4.43 5.21
N GLY A 37 -34.61 5.05 5.06
CA GLY A 37 -35.75 4.85 5.98
C GLY A 37 -35.61 5.53 7.35
N GLN A 38 -34.51 6.25 7.59
CA GLN A 38 -34.33 7.02 8.83
C GLN A 38 -35.24 8.25 8.87
N LYS A 39 -35.62 8.64 10.09
CA LYS A 39 -36.36 9.90 10.33
C LYS A 39 -35.43 11.09 10.08
N GLN A 40 -36.02 12.23 9.69
CA GLN A 40 -35.30 13.47 9.40
C GLN A 40 -34.39 13.96 10.54
N GLU A 41 -34.75 13.67 11.80
CA GLU A 41 -33.94 14.03 12.97
C GLU A 41 -32.59 13.28 13.04
N TYR A 42 -32.49 12.10 12.40
CA TYR A 42 -31.30 11.26 12.41
C TYR A 42 -30.46 11.36 11.13
N VAL A 43 -30.92 12.13 10.13
CA VAL A 43 -30.21 12.33 8.86
C VAL A 43 -29.78 13.78 8.72
N MET A 44 -28.60 13.98 8.13
CA MET A 44 -28.02 15.32 7.92
C MET A 44 -28.56 16.02 6.66
N HIS A 45 -29.32 15.28 5.85
CA HIS A 45 -29.90 15.77 4.59
C HIS A 45 -31.40 15.54 4.56
N SER A 46 -32.08 16.28 3.67
CA SER A 46 -33.53 16.28 3.53
C SER A 46 -34.17 14.92 3.25
N THR A 47 -33.41 13.90 2.88
CA THR A 47 -33.85 12.50 2.85
C THR A 47 -32.66 11.57 3.07
N GLY A 48 -32.90 10.37 3.61
CA GLY A 48 -31.88 9.32 3.65
C GLY A 48 -31.33 8.96 2.27
N ARG A 49 -32.17 9.01 1.23
CA ARG A 49 -31.72 8.79 -0.17
C ARG A 49 -30.68 9.84 -0.59
N LEU A 50 -30.89 11.09 -0.22
CA LEU A 50 -29.94 12.17 -0.51
C LEU A 50 -28.64 11.97 0.30
N GLN A 51 -28.74 11.57 1.56
CA GLN A 51 -27.56 11.28 2.40
C GLN A 51 -26.72 10.12 1.84
N LEU A 52 -27.35 9.02 1.41
CA LEU A 52 -26.67 7.94 0.69
C LEU A 52 -25.96 8.46 -0.58
N GLY A 53 -26.63 9.33 -1.34
CA GLY A 53 -26.05 9.94 -2.54
C GLY A 53 -24.77 10.71 -2.24
N TYR A 54 -24.77 11.53 -1.17
CA TYR A 54 -23.58 12.26 -0.73
C TYR A 54 -22.48 11.34 -0.21
N GLU A 55 -22.81 10.28 0.52
CA GLU A 55 -21.83 9.31 1.02
C GLU A 55 -21.12 8.60 -0.14
N VAL A 56 -21.87 8.14 -1.15
CA VAL A 56 -21.30 7.50 -2.36
C VAL A 56 -20.44 8.50 -3.15
N ALA A 57 -20.89 9.75 -3.28
CA ALA A 57 -20.12 10.80 -3.94
C ALA A 57 -18.81 11.09 -3.20
N ALA A 58 -18.85 11.22 -1.88
CA ALA A 58 -17.68 11.43 -1.03
C ALA A 58 -16.71 10.25 -1.13
N LEU A 59 -17.21 9.01 -1.08
CA LEU A 59 -16.39 7.81 -1.24
C LEU A 59 -15.71 7.78 -2.61
N THR A 60 -16.43 8.11 -3.67
CA THR A 60 -15.89 8.18 -5.04
C THR A 60 -14.79 9.23 -5.15
N VAL A 61 -15.01 10.42 -4.59
CA VAL A 61 -14.01 11.50 -4.57
C VAL A 61 -12.77 11.08 -3.78
N THR A 62 -12.93 10.49 -2.60
CA THR A 62 -11.81 10.02 -1.77
C THR A 62 -10.97 8.96 -2.48
N VAL A 63 -11.60 7.95 -3.08
CA VAL A 63 -10.89 6.93 -3.85
C VAL A 63 -10.18 7.56 -5.06
N GLY A 64 -10.87 8.45 -5.79
CA GLY A 64 -10.28 9.15 -6.93
C GLY A 64 -9.06 9.98 -6.55
N LEU A 65 -9.12 10.74 -5.45
CA LEU A 65 -8.00 11.51 -4.92
C LEU A 65 -6.86 10.61 -4.46
N GLY A 66 -7.15 9.52 -3.76
CA GLY A 66 -6.13 8.54 -3.33
C GLY A 66 -5.37 7.94 -4.51
N LEU A 67 -6.10 7.53 -5.56
CA LEU A 67 -5.49 6.98 -6.78
C LEU A 67 -4.69 8.05 -7.54
N ALA A 68 -5.24 9.26 -7.72
CA ALA A 68 -4.57 10.33 -8.45
C ALA A 68 -3.28 10.76 -7.76
N TRP A 69 -3.33 11.10 -6.46
CA TRP A 69 -2.17 11.55 -5.72
C TRP A 69 -1.16 10.43 -5.47
N GLY A 70 -1.61 9.20 -5.21
CA GLY A 70 -0.73 8.04 -5.10
C GLY A 70 0.04 7.77 -6.39
N SER A 71 -0.64 7.84 -7.54
CA SER A 71 0.00 7.66 -8.86
C SER A 71 0.99 8.78 -9.17
N ILE A 72 0.64 10.04 -8.87
CA ILE A 72 1.55 11.18 -9.02
C ILE A 72 2.78 11.01 -8.15
N ALA A 73 2.61 10.69 -6.86
CA ALA A 73 3.72 10.49 -5.94
C ALA A 73 4.61 9.33 -6.37
N GLY A 74 4.03 8.18 -6.73
CA GLY A 74 4.76 7.03 -7.25
C GLY A 74 5.55 7.35 -8.52
N TYR A 75 4.93 8.08 -9.46
CA TYR A 75 5.60 8.54 -10.66
C TYR A 75 6.76 9.49 -10.35
N LEU A 76 6.56 10.47 -9.47
CA LEU A 76 7.62 11.40 -9.05
C LEU A 76 8.80 10.66 -8.41
N VAL A 77 8.55 9.71 -7.50
CA VAL A 77 9.61 8.88 -6.90
C VAL A 77 10.35 8.07 -7.96
N SER A 78 9.63 7.51 -8.95
CA SER A 78 10.24 6.72 -10.03
C SER A 78 11.13 7.54 -10.97
N VAL A 79 10.83 8.83 -11.15
CA VAL A 79 11.59 9.74 -12.02
C VAL A 79 12.76 10.36 -11.27
N VAL A 80 12.52 10.88 -10.06
CA VAL A 80 13.54 11.56 -9.25
C VAL A 80 14.62 10.58 -8.79
N ARG A 81 14.27 9.30 -8.57
CA ARG A 81 15.17 8.25 -8.05
C ARG A 81 16.07 8.75 -6.91
N PRO A 82 15.49 9.24 -5.80
CA PRO A 82 16.28 9.80 -4.70
C PRO A 82 17.28 8.80 -4.09
N ALA A 83 16.99 7.50 -4.15
CA ALA A 83 17.82 6.41 -3.64
C ALA A 83 18.67 5.71 -4.73
N ARG A 84 19.06 6.41 -5.81
CA ARG A 84 19.78 5.80 -6.95
C ARG A 84 21.11 5.12 -6.55
N SER A 85 21.78 5.62 -5.51
CA SER A 85 23.02 5.01 -4.99
C SER A 85 22.78 3.79 -4.09
N GLU A 86 21.52 3.49 -3.77
CA GLU A 86 21.08 2.49 -2.79
C GLU A 86 20.02 1.57 -3.42
N GLU A 87 20.11 1.35 -4.73
CA GLU A 87 19.17 0.50 -5.45
C GLU A 87 19.37 -0.96 -5.03
N LEU A 88 18.35 -1.53 -4.38
CA LEU A 88 18.36 -2.89 -3.84
C LEU A 88 18.05 -3.90 -4.94
N GLU A 89 18.78 -5.01 -4.94
CA GLU A 89 18.40 -6.18 -5.74
C GLU A 89 17.08 -6.76 -5.20
N PRO A 90 16.27 -7.45 -6.02
CA PRO A 90 15.01 -8.03 -5.56
C PRO A 90 15.16 -9.01 -4.39
N ALA A 91 16.33 -9.64 -4.25
CA ALA A 91 16.66 -10.52 -3.13
C ALA A 91 16.92 -9.76 -1.82
N GLU A 92 17.14 -8.45 -1.88
CA GLU A 92 17.42 -7.56 -0.76
C GLU A 92 16.18 -6.75 -0.33
N LEU A 93 15.09 -6.76 -1.12
CA LEU A 93 13.79 -6.25 -0.68
C LEU A 93 13.39 -7.04 0.56
N PHE A 94 13.26 -6.37 1.70
CA PHE A 94 13.00 -6.96 3.04
C PHE A 94 14.23 -7.55 3.76
N ASP A 95 15.44 -7.35 3.26
CA ASP A 95 16.66 -7.55 4.03
C ASP A 95 17.13 -6.23 4.65
N ASP A 96 17.39 -6.27 5.94
CA ASP A 96 17.94 -5.15 6.70
C ASP A 96 19.45 -4.99 6.45
N GLY A 97 20.15 -6.05 6.02
CA GLY A 97 21.62 -6.05 5.87
C GLY A 97 22.24 -4.87 5.13
N PRO A 98 21.72 -4.44 3.97
CA PRO A 98 22.23 -3.26 3.25
C PRO A 98 22.15 -1.95 4.05
N TRP A 99 21.27 -1.84 5.04
CA TRP A 99 21.01 -0.61 5.80
C TRP A 99 21.68 -0.55 7.17
N TRP A 100 22.08 -1.70 7.74
CA TRP A 100 22.62 -1.79 9.09
C TRP A 100 24.10 -2.22 9.10
N VAL A 101 24.98 -1.34 9.57
CA VAL A 101 26.43 -1.59 9.63
C VAL A 101 26.84 -2.17 10.99
N GLY A 102 27.79 -3.12 10.98
CA GLY A 102 28.41 -3.67 12.20
C GLY A 102 27.60 -4.77 12.88
N GLN A 103 26.56 -5.29 12.22
CA GLN A 103 25.83 -6.49 12.63
C GLN A 103 26.32 -7.71 11.84
N CYS A 104 26.22 -8.90 12.42
CA CYS A 104 26.38 -10.14 11.66
C CYS A 104 25.05 -10.43 10.98
N THR A 105 25.00 -10.34 9.66
CA THR A 105 23.83 -10.73 8.87
C THR A 105 23.97 -12.14 8.33
N GLU A 106 22.84 -12.83 8.21
CA GLU A 106 22.80 -14.13 7.54
C GLU A 106 23.13 -13.95 6.06
N PRO A 107 23.87 -14.89 5.44
CA PRO A 107 24.15 -14.81 4.01
C PRO A 107 22.85 -14.96 3.22
N LEU A 108 22.63 -14.09 2.23
CA LEU A 108 21.52 -14.22 1.29
C LEU A 108 21.65 -15.55 0.52
N PHE A 109 20.62 -16.39 0.60
CA PHE A 109 20.54 -17.64 -0.17
C PHE A 109 20.29 -17.33 -1.65
N SER A 110 21.34 -17.01 -2.41
CA SER A 110 21.25 -16.86 -3.86
C SER A 110 21.37 -18.21 -4.55
N ASN A 111 20.31 -18.64 -5.25
CA ASN A 111 20.35 -19.76 -6.18
C ASN A 111 20.91 -19.35 -7.57
N ALA A 112 21.69 -18.28 -7.66
CA ALA A 112 22.32 -17.83 -8.90
C ALA A 112 23.85 -17.98 -8.83
N SER A 113 24.37 -18.70 -9.81
CA SER A 113 25.74 -19.14 -10.07
C SER A 113 26.77 -18.03 -10.33
N LYS A 114 26.71 -16.92 -9.61
CA LYS A 114 27.76 -15.89 -9.63
C LYS A 114 28.12 -15.51 -8.21
N GLY A 115 29.26 -16.02 -7.75
CA GLY A 115 29.81 -15.77 -6.43
C GLY A 115 30.15 -14.28 -6.21
N VAL A 116 29.14 -13.51 -5.83
CA VAL A 116 29.33 -12.27 -5.09
C VAL A 116 28.83 -12.55 -3.68
N SER A 117 29.77 -12.87 -2.80
CA SER A 117 29.53 -12.83 -1.36
C SER A 117 29.24 -11.37 -1.04
N ALA A 118 28.00 -11.06 -0.67
CA ALA A 118 27.68 -9.79 -0.04
C ALA A 118 28.35 -9.78 1.35
N THR A 119 29.66 -9.49 1.39
CA THR A 119 30.38 -9.27 2.63
C THR A 119 30.08 -7.86 3.11
N HIS A 120 28.88 -7.66 3.64
CA HIS A 120 28.60 -6.59 4.62
C HIS A 120 28.39 -7.17 6.03
N GLY A 121 28.93 -8.36 6.29
CA GLY A 121 28.98 -9.00 7.60
C GLY A 121 30.41 -9.30 7.99
N VAL A 122 30.79 -8.87 9.20
CA VAL A 122 32.06 -9.24 9.85
C VAL A 122 32.19 -10.77 9.90
N ARG A 123 33.38 -11.27 9.57
CA ARG A 123 33.74 -12.69 9.59
C ARG A 123 33.47 -13.29 10.98
N VAL A 124 32.51 -14.20 11.06
CA VAL A 124 32.22 -15.00 12.26
C VAL A 124 33.47 -15.79 12.64
N ARG A 125 33.90 -15.69 13.90
CA ARG A 125 34.92 -16.55 14.51
C ARG A 125 34.25 -17.71 15.23
#